data_AF-A0A3N6CRL6-F1
#
_entry.id   AF-A0A3N6CRL6-F1
#
_cell.length_a   1.000
_cell.length_b   1.000
_cell.length_c   1.000
_cell.angle_alpha   90.00
_cell.angle_beta   90.00
_cell.angle_gamma   90.00
#
_symmetry.space_group_name_H-M   'P 1'
#
loop_
_entity.id
_entity.type
_entity.pdbx_description
1 polymer ?
#
loop_
_entity_poly.entity_id
_entity_poly.type
_entity_poly.pdbx_seq_one_letter_code
_entity_poly.pdbx_strand_id
1 'polypeptide(L)'
;MNTVEETIEVAVPVRTAYNQWTQFEGFPRFSRVVKRIGQLTPSVTAWVVGVGPLRKEFEAEIVEQIPDSHVAWRSLDHSPWHEGEVEFRALAQDRTAITVRMRIRRRGAAGVLTAVPGAAGRVVRQELACFKEFIEGLGEAGGGWRGTIRKGHIRPGEPERSKSQVPTWPVG
;
A
#
# COMPACT_ATOMS: atom_id res chain seq x y z
N MET A 1 -22.92 -5.70 2.58
CA MET A 1 -21.45 -5.61 2.37
C MET A 1 -21.18 -4.29 1.67
N ASN A 2 -20.09 -3.59 2.03
CA ASN A 2 -19.73 -2.35 1.36
C ASN A 2 -18.49 -2.58 0.50
N THR A 3 -18.59 -2.30 -0.79
CA THR A 3 -17.46 -2.33 -1.73
C THR A 3 -16.98 -0.90 -1.94
N VAL A 4 -15.68 -0.71 -1.98
CA VAL A 4 -15.03 0.56 -2.30
C VAL A 4 -14.14 0.30 -3.51
N GLU A 5 -14.22 1.18 -4.51
CA GLU A 5 -13.32 1.22 -5.65
C GLU A 5 -12.90 2.67 -5.87
N GLU A 6 -11.61 2.92 -5.88
CA GLU A 6 -11.03 4.24 -6.07
C GLU A 6 -9.78 4.14 -6.95
N THR A 7 -9.64 5.07 -7.90
CA THR A 7 -8.51 5.11 -8.84
C THR A 7 -7.87 6.49 -8.83
N ILE A 8 -6.54 6.51 -8.92
CA ILE A 8 -5.73 7.70 -9.19
C ILE A 8 -4.76 7.46 -10.35
N GLU A 9 -4.30 8.53 -10.98
CA GLU A 9 -3.15 8.51 -11.88
C GLU A 9 -1.96 9.18 -11.22
N VAL A 10 -0.78 8.57 -11.32
CA VAL A 10 0.50 9.12 -10.84
C VAL A 10 1.48 9.30 -11.99
N ALA A 11 2.24 10.39 -11.97
CA ALA A 11 3.27 10.77 -12.95
C ALA A 11 4.62 10.11 -12.64
N VAL A 12 4.59 8.80 -12.40
CA VAL A 12 5.79 7.97 -12.29
C VAL A 12 5.60 6.65 -13.06
N PRO A 13 6.70 6.00 -13.51
CA PRO A 13 6.64 4.66 -14.08
C PRO A 13 6.01 3.65 -13.12
N VAL A 14 5.35 2.63 -13.67
CA VAL A 14 4.63 1.60 -12.87
C VAL A 14 5.54 0.93 -11.84
N ARG A 15 6.80 0.73 -12.22
CA ARG A 15 7.83 0.15 -11.37
C ARG A 15 8.13 1.00 -10.13
N THR A 16 8.13 2.31 -10.28
CA THR A 16 8.33 3.27 -9.19
C THR A 16 7.13 3.27 -8.25
N ALA A 17 5.92 3.32 -8.82
CA ALA A 17 4.68 3.27 -8.05
C ALA A 17 4.58 1.98 -7.22
N TYR A 18 4.81 0.83 -7.85
CA TYR A 18 4.75 -0.48 -7.20
C TYR A 18 5.80 -0.61 -6.10
N ASN A 19 7.04 -0.22 -6.37
CA ASN A 19 8.11 -0.27 -5.37
C ASN A 19 7.78 0.55 -4.15
N GLN A 20 7.36 1.80 -4.35
CA GLN A 20 7.03 2.68 -3.23
C GLN A 20 5.82 2.15 -2.45
N TRP A 21 4.80 1.65 -3.14
CA TRP A 21 3.63 1.07 -2.48
C TRP A 21 3.97 -0.14 -1.64
N THR A 22 4.93 -0.97 -2.04
CA THR A 22 5.32 -2.18 -1.29
C THR A 22 6.30 -1.90 -0.16
N GLN A 23 6.76 -0.65 0.00
CA GLN A 23 7.45 -0.19 1.22
C GLN A 23 6.43 0.16 2.31
N PHE A 24 5.68 -0.84 2.81
CA PHE A 24 4.55 -0.63 3.73
C PHE A 24 4.90 0.22 4.95
N GLU A 25 6.05 0.01 5.59
CA GLU A 25 6.46 0.78 6.78
C GLU A 25 6.67 2.28 6.49
N GLY A 26 6.76 2.67 5.22
CA GLY A 26 6.83 4.06 4.79
C GLY A 26 5.48 4.80 4.74
N PHE A 27 4.35 4.10 4.84
CA PHE A 27 3.01 4.70 4.73
C PHE A 27 2.75 5.88 5.68
N PRO A 28 3.18 5.84 6.96
CA PRO A 28 2.99 6.98 7.88
C PRO A 28 3.63 8.30 7.42
N ARG A 29 4.54 8.28 6.44
CA ARG A 29 5.19 9.49 5.91
C ARG A 29 4.25 10.37 5.08
N PHE A 30 3.23 9.77 4.47
CA PHE A 30 2.26 10.49 3.63
C PHE A 30 0.81 10.30 4.10
N SER A 31 0.54 9.22 4.80
CA SER A 31 -0.79 8.89 5.30
C SER A 31 -1.16 9.72 6.51
N ARG A 32 -2.41 10.20 6.56
CA ARG A 32 -2.97 10.80 7.78
C ARG A 32 -3.63 9.76 8.68
N VAL A 33 -4.08 8.64 8.10
CA VAL A 33 -4.81 7.58 8.78
C VAL A 33 -3.90 6.48 9.31
N VAL A 34 -2.89 6.06 8.55
CA VAL A 34 -1.92 5.04 8.94
C VAL A 34 -0.91 5.66 9.89
N LYS A 35 -0.83 5.10 11.10
CA LYS A 35 0.12 5.54 12.14
C LYS A 35 1.37 4.68 12.18
N ARG A 36 1.22 3.39 11.91
CA ARG A 36 2.33 2.43 11.88
C ARG A 36 1.93 1.23 11.04
N ILE A 37 2.90 0.70 10.30
CA ILE A 37 2.83 -0.66 9.77
C ILE A 37 4.10 -1.37 10.24
N GLY A 38 3.98 -2.61 10.70
CA GLY A 38 5.12 -3.48 10.94
C GLY A 38 4.99 -4.76 10.14
N GLN A 39 6.06 -5.19 9.48
CA GLN A 39 6.07 -6.46 8.78
C GLN A 39 6.41 -7.59 9.77
N LEU A 40 5.42 -8.43 10.11
CA LEU A 40 5.60 -9.54 11.07
C LEU A 40 6.22 -10.76 10.39
N THR A 41 5.79 -11.03 9.16
CA THR A 41 6.36 -12.04 8.27
C THR A 41 6.38 -11.46 6.85
N PRO A 42 7.00 -12.12 5.87
CA PRO A 42 7.01 -11.59 4.50
C PRO A 42 5.61 -11.40 3.89
N SER A 43 4.59 -12.13 4.37
CA SER A 43 3.20 -12.01 3.94
C SER A 43 2.26 -11.41 4.98
N VAL A 44 2.67 -11.19 6.23
CA VAL A 44 1.80 -10.67 7.30
C VAL A 44 2.27 -9.30 7.76
N THR A 45 1.33 -8.35 7.79
CA THR A 45 1.55 -6.97 8.20
C THR A 45 0.63 -6.62 9.36
N ALA A 46 1.19 -5.97 10.39
CA ALA A 46 0.46 -5.44 11.53
C ALA A 46 0.25 -3.94 11.33
N TRP A 47 -1.01 -3.51 11.31
CA TRP A 47 -1.41 -2.14 11.01
C TRP A 47 -1.90 -1.44 12.27
N VAL A 48 -1.54 -0.18 12.40
CA VAL A 48 -2.13 0.77 13.35
C VAL A 48 -2.69 1.93 12.53
N VAL A 49 -4.02 2.10 12.56
CA VAL A 49 -4.73 3.18 11.89
C VAL A 49 -5.49 4.04 12.89
N GLY A 50 -5.66 5.32 12.62
CA GLY A 50 -6.40 6.20 13.52
C GLY A 50 -6.52 7.64 13.05
N VAL A 51 -7.55 8.32 13.56
CA VAL A 51 -7.79 9.76 13.35
C VAL A 51 -8.24 10.36 14.68
N GLY A 52 -7.53 11.38 15.16
CA GLY A 52 -7.77 11.96 16.48
C GLY A 52 -7.65 10.90 17.61
N PRO A 53 -8.60 10.83 18.55
CA PRO A 53 -8.56 9.86 19.65
C PRO A 53 -8.90 8.43 19.23
N LEU A 54 -9.36 8.22 17.99
CA LEU A 54 -9.74 6.90 17.50
C LEU A 54 -8.50 6.18 16.97
N ARG A 55 -8.24 4.99 17.49
CA ARG A 55 -7.17 4.10 17.05
C ARG A 55 -7.69 2.69 16.89
N LYS A 56 -7.21 2.00 15.86
CA LYS A 56 -7.50 0.61 15.59
C LYS A 56 -6.25 -0.11 15.14
N GLU A 57 -6.13 -1.35 15.59
CA GLU A 57 -5.04 -2.25 15.23
C GLU A 57 -5.65 -3.50 14.58
N PHE A 58 -5.00 -4.01 13.54
CA PHE A 58 -5.40 -5.23 12.86
C PHE A 58 -4.22 -5.83 12.10
N GLU A 59 -4.29 -7.13 11.84
CA GLU A 59 -3.34 -7.82 10.97
C GLU A 59 -3.94 -8.11 9.59
N ALA A 60 -3.11 -7.99 8.56
CA ALA A 60 -3.46 -8.31 7.19
C ALA A 60 -2.42 -9.23 6.56
N GLU A 61 -2.92 -10.29 5.91
CA GLU A 61 -2.14 -11.23 5.13
C GLU A 61 -2.22 -10.84 3.65
N ILE A 62 -1.05 -10.70 3.02
CA ILE A 62 -0.86 -10.56 1.58
C ILE A 62 -1.04 -11.94 0.95
N VAL A 63 -2.15 -12.12 0.24
CA VAL A 63 -2.50 -13.41 -0.38
C VAL A 63 -1.91 -13.58 -1.77
N GLU A 64 -1.73 -12.46 -2.49
CA GLU A 64 -1.09 -12.41 -3.79
C GLU A 64 -0.32 -11.10 -3.95
N GLN A 65 0.86 -11.19 -4.54
CA GLN A 65 1.70 -10.04 -4.84
C GLN A 65 2.48 -10.33 -6.11
N ILE A 66 2.15 -9.61 -7.18
CA ILE A 66 2.80 -9.69 -8.48
C ILE A 66 3.44 -8.33 -8.79
N PRO A 67 4.78 -8.27 -8.94
CA PRO A 67 5.49 -7.04 -9.31
C PRO A 67 4.86 -6.29 -10.46
N ASP A 68 4.74 -4.98 -10.30
CA ASP A 68 4.23 -4.02 -11.29
C ASP A 68 2.79 -4.29 -11.76
N SER A 69 2.07 -5.22 -11.12
CA SER A 69 0.69 -5.59 -11.48
C SER A 69 -0.28 -5.40 -10.32
N HIS A 70 -0.14 -6.13 -9.21
CA HIS A 70 -1.09 -5.98 -8.09
C HIS A 70 -0.59 -6.56 -6.77
N VAL A 71 -1.24 -6.13 -5.69
CA VAL A 71 -1.12 -6.70 -4.35
C VAL A 71 -2.53 -6.93 -3.80
N ALA A 72 -2.85 -8.17 -3.44
CA ALA A 72 -4.11 -8.55 -2.82
C ALA A 72 -3.88 -8.98 -1.37
N TRP A 73 -4.81 -8.61 -0.49
CA TRP A 73 -4.74 -8.89 0.93
C TRP A 73 -6.10 -9.28 1.52
N ARG A 74 -6.05 -9.92 2.69
CA ARG A 74 -7.19 -10.14 3.58
C ARG A 74 -6.81 -9.87 5.02
N SER A 75 -7.73 -9.34 5.81
CA SER A 75 -7.54 -9.22 7.26
C SER A 75 -7.54 -10.60 7.90
N LEU A 76 -6.65 -10.81 8.88
CA LEU A 76 -6.66 -12.02 9.72
C LEU A 76 -7.73 -11.92 10.80
N ASP A 77 -8.04 -10.69 11.25
CA ASP A 77 -9.09 -10.45 12.23
C ASP A 77 -10.50 -10.45 11.63
N HIS A 78 -11.48 -10.83 12.46
CA HIS A 78 -12.89 -10.87 12.07
C HIS A 78 -13.66 -9.56 12.32
N SER A 79 -13.02 -8.50 12.87
CA SER A 79 -13.70 -7.25 13.24
C SER A 79 -12.80 -5.99 13.13
N PRO A 80 -12.78 -5.30 11.97
CA PRO A 80 -13.63 -5.47 10.81
C PRO A 80 -12.97 -6.44 9.83
N TRP A 81 -13.70 -7.45 9.37
CA TRP A 81 -13.16 -8.26 8.30
C TRP A 81 -13.14 -7.45 7.00
N HIS A 82 -12.00 -7.43 6.31
CA HIS A 82 -11.86 -6.80 5.01
C HIS A 82 -10.88 -7.55 4.12
N GLU A 83 -11.11 -7.46 2.82
CA GLU A 83 -10.21 -7.96 1.78
C GLU A 83 -10.15 -6.93 0.67
N GLY A 84 -9.05 -6.92 -0.07
CA GLY A 84 -8.91 -5.99 -1.17
C GLY A 84 -7.72 -6.30 -2.05
N GLU A 85 -7.61 -5.50 -3.09
CA GLU A 85 -6.50 -5.47 -4.02
C GLU A 85 -6.14 -4.02 -4.36
N VAL A 86 -4.87 -3.81 -4.65
CA VAL A 86 -4.38 -2.65 -5.37
C VAL A 86 -3.84 -3.14 -6.71
N GLU A 87 -4.32 -2.55 -7.79
CA GLU A 87 -3.89 -2.82 -9.16
C GLU A 87 -3.07 -1.63 -9.67
N PHE A 88 -1.96 -1.94 -10.33
CA PHE A 88 -1.07 -0.99 -11.00
C PHE A 88 -1.13 -1.26 -12.50
N ARG A 89 -1.47 -0.23 -13.28
CA ARG A 89 -1.52 -0.32 -14.73
C ARG A 89 -0.73 0.81 -15.35
N ALA A 90 0.28 0.49 -16.14
CA ALA A 90 1.00 1.48 -16.94
C ALA A 90 0.04 2.15 -17.94
N LEU A 91 0.01 3.48 -17.93
CA LEU A 91 -0.71 4.30 -18.91
C LEU A 91 0.24 4.87 -19.97
N ALA A 92 1.48 5.17 -19.56
CA ALA A 92 2.59 5.59 -20.40
C ALA A 92 3.92 5.17 -19.72
N GLN A 93 5.07 5.51 -20.34
CA GLN A 93 6.39 5.19 -19.76
C GLN A 93 6.61 5.83 -18.38
N ASP A 94 6.04 7.01 -18.16
CA ASP A 94 6.16 7.85 -16.96
C ASP A 94 4.82 8.03 -16.23
N ARG A 95 3.80 7.21 -16.53
CA ARG A 95 2.45 7.37 -15.97
C ARG A 95 1.81 6.05 -15.61
N THR A 96 1.19 6.00 -14.43
CA THR A 96 0.58 4.79 -13.87
C THR A 96 -0.81 5.07 -13.30
N ALA A 97 -1.79 4.23 -13.61
CA ALA A 97 -3.05 4.16 -12.89
C ALA A 97 -2.91 3.21 -11.68
N ILE A 98 -3.36 3.65 -10.52
CA ILE A 98 -3.43 2.84 -9.30
C ILE A 98 -4.90 2.74 -8.90
N THR A 99 -5.43 1.52 -8.89
CA THR A 99 -6.83 1.24 -8.50
C THR A 99 -6.86 0.41 -7.24
N VAL A 100 -7.56 0.87 -6.21
CA VAL A 100 -7.79 0.13 -4.98
C VAL A 100 -9.23 -0.36 -4.97
N ARG A 101 -9.42 -1.67 -4.83
CA ARG A 101 -10.73 -2.30 -4.63
C ARG A 101 -10.74 -3.02 -3.30
N MET A 102 -11.77 -2.79 -2.48
CA MET A 102 -11.89 -3.48 -1.20
C MET A 102 -13.34 -3.81 -0.85
N ARG A 103 -13.52 -4.96 -0.21
CA ARG A 103 -14.78 -5.37 0.42
C ARG A 103 -14.62 -5.31 1.92
N ILE A 104 -15.55 -4.65 2.59
CA ILE A 104 -15.55 -4.53 4.05
C ILE A 104 -16.83 -5.15 4.60
N ARG A 105 -16.68 -6.11 5.52
CA ARG A 105 -17.77 -6.63 6.34
C ARG A 105 -17.78 -5.89 7.66
N ARG A 106 -18.84 -5.10 7.86
CA ARG A 106 -19.13 -4.47 9.15
C ARG A 106 -19.71 -5.53 10.09
N ARG A 107 -19.11 -5.73 11.27
CA ARG A 107 -19.73 -6.50 12.36
C ARG A 107 -20.09 -5.51 13.47
N GLY A 108 -21.39 -5.29 13.68
CA GLY A 108 -21.92 -4.44 14.76
C GLY A 108 -21.74 -2.93 14.56
N ALA A 109 -22.46 -2.15 15.38
CA ALA A 109 -22.54 -0.69 15.34
C ALA A 109 -21.36 0.06 15.98
N ALA A 110 -20.19 -0.57 16.14
CA ALA A 110 -19.08 -0.01 16.92
C ALA A 110 -17.88 0.35 16.05
N GLY A 111 -17.87 1.58 15.54
CA GLY A 111 -16.71 2.22 14.94
C GLY A 111 -17.10 3.50 14.20
N VAL A 112 -16.58 4.66 14.60
CA VAL A 112 -16.93 5.96 14.01
C VAL A 112 -16.70 6.01 12.48
N LEU A 113 -15.76 5.23 11.95
CA LEU A 113 -15.50 5.10 10.50
C LEU A 113 -16.52 4.20 9.76
N THR A 114 -17.34 3.43 10.48
CA THR A 114 -18.30 2.47 9.92
C THR A 114 -19.77 2.91 10.05
N ALA A 115 -20.06 4.06 10.69
CA ALA A 115 -21.43 4.57 10.83
C ALA A 115 -21.92 5.36 9.60
N VAL A 116 -21.00 5.96 8.83
CA VAL A 116 -21.34 6.84 7.71
C VAL A 116 -21.23 6.08 6.38
N PRO A 117 -22.30 6.03 5.56
CA PRO A 117 -22.22 5.53 4.18
C PRO A 117 -21.13 6.28 3.40
N GLY A 118 -20.30 5.58 2.63
CA GLY A 118 -19.25 6.20 1.79
C GLY A 118 -18.00 6.70 2.53
N ALA A 119 -17.96 6.69 3.87
CA ALA A 119 -16.78 7.13 4.61
C ALA A 119 -15.51 6.34 4.28
N ALA A 120 -15.64 5.02 4.11
CA ALA A 120 -14.52 4.16 3.71
C ALA A 120 -13.95 4.58 2.33
N GLY A 121 -14.82 4.85 1.35
CA GLY A 121 -14.40 5.33 0.03
C GLY A 121 -13.69 6.68 0.10
N ARG A 122 -14.23 7.63 0.87
CA ARG A 122 -13.58 8.93 1.08
C ARG A 122 -12.20 8.79 1.73
N VAL A 123 -12.05 7.91 2.70
CA VAL A 123 -10.74 7.63 3.33
C VAL A 123 -9.77 7.04 2.33
N VAL A 124 -10.16 6.00 1.58
CA VAL A 124 -9.29 5.39 0.55
C VAL A 124 -8.88 6.42 -0.50
N ARG A 125 -9.83 7.22 -1.00
CA ARG A 125 -9.55 8.28 -1.96
C ARG A 125 -8.55 9.31 -1.42
N GLN A 126 -8.70 9.72 -0.17
CA GLN A 126 -7.78 10.67 0.46
C GLN A 126 -6.38 10.08 0.63
N GLU A 127 -6.28 8.81 1.04
CA GLU A 127 -5.00 8.10 1.18
C GLU A 127 -4.29 7.92 -0.17
N LEU A 128 -5.04 7.60 -1.22
CA LEU A 128 -4.52 7.59 -2.59
C LEU A 128 -4.02 8.98 -3.02
N ALA A 129 -4.77 10.04 -2.75
CA ALA A 129 -4.33 11.41 -3.05
C ALA A 129 -3.03 11.77 -2.32
N CYS A 130 -2.91 11.43 -1.03
CA CYS A 130 -1.66 11.63 -0.28
C CYS A 130 -0.49 10.82 -0.89
N PHE A 131 -0.73 9.58 -1.31
CA PHE A 131 0.27 8.76 -1.98
C PHE A 131 0.73 9.40 -3.29
N LYS A 132 -0.20 9.91 -4.11
CA LYS A 132 0.09 10.64 -5.35
C LYS A 132 1.01 11.83 -5.07
N GLU A 133 0.63 12.71 -4.15
CA GLU A 133 1.43 13.89 -3.78
C GLU A 133 2.83 13.48 -3.32
N PHE A 134 2.93 12.43 -2.50
CA PHE A 134 4.20 11.94 -1.99
C PHE A 134 5.10 11.37 -3.08
N ILE A 135 4.59 10.49 -3.95
CA ILE A 135 5.42 9.82 -4.96
C ILE A 135 5.81 10.75 -6.10
N GLU A 136 4.96 11.71 -6.45
CA GLU A 136 5.28 12.73 -7.46
C GLU A 136 6.24 13.79 -6.91
N GLY A 137 6.20 14.07 -5.61
CA GLY A 137 7.14 14.97 -4.94
C GLY A 137 8.53 14.38 -4.70
N LEU A 138 8.71 13.05 -4.79
CA LEU A 138 9.97 12.38 -4.43
C LEU A 138 11.10 12.55 -5.45
N GLY A 139 10.84 12.86 -6.72
CA GLY A 139 11.88 13.08 -7.74
C GLY A 139 12.92 11.95 -7.84
N GLU A 140 12.61 10.92 -8.65
CA GLU A 140 13.44 9.71 -8.91
C GLU A 140 13.61 8.71 -7.74
N ALA A 141 13.44 7.42 -8.05
CA ALA A 141 13.11 6.36 -7.10
C ALA A 141 14.32 5.74 -6.37
N GLY A 142 14.19 5.54 -5.05
CA GLY A 142 15.02 4.62 -4.26
C GLY A 142 14.51 3.17 -4.31
N GLY A 143 15.41 2.19 -4.22
CA GLY A 143 15.15 0.76 -4.41
C GLY A 143 14.03 0.15 -3.54
N GLY A 144 13.35 -0.88 -4.07
CA GLY A 144 12.24 -1.58 -3.42
C GLY A 144 12.33 -3.11 -3.53
N TRP A 145 11.48 -3.82 -2.79
CA TRP A 145 11.44 -5.29 -2.70
C TRP A 145 10.86 -5.94 -3.97
N ARG A 146 11.45 -7.07 -4.42
CA ARG A 146 11.21 -7.68 -5.74
C ARG A 146 10.67 -9.12 -5.73
N GLY A 147 10.30 -9.67 -4.57
CA GLY A 147 9.75 -11.03 -4.51
C GLY A 147 8.33 -11.13 -5.10
N THR A 148 7.90 -12.36 -5.35
CA THR A 148 6.51 -12.69 -5.68
C THR A 148 5.91 -13.49 -4.54
N ILE A 149 4.66 -13.23 -4.16
CA ILE A 149 3.91 -14.05 -3.20
C ILE A 149 2.70 -14.65 -3.92
N ARG A 150 2.55 -15.97 -3.90
CA ARG A 150 1.36 -16.67 -4.42
C ARG A 150 0.84 -17.65 -3.38
N LYS A 151 -0.42 -17.48 -2.97
CA LYS A 151 -1.07 -18.34 -1.95
C LYS A 151 -0.25 -18.42 -0.64
N GLY A 152 0.31 -17.30 -0.20
CA GLY A 152 1.16 -17.24 1.01
C GLY A 152 2.58 -17.84 0.84
N HIS A 153 2.93 -18.35 -0.34
CA HIS A 153 4.28 -18.84 -0.62
C HIS A 153 5.13 -17.76 -1.30
N ILE A 154 6.30 -17.50 -0.71
CA ILE A 154 7.27 -16.52 -1.21
C ILE A 154 8.15 -17.18 -2.27
N ARG A 155 8.29 -16.51 -3.42
CA ARG A 155 9.32 -16.77 -4.42
C ARG A 155 10.23 -15.55 -4.46
N PRO A 156 11.49 -15.64 -4.02
CA PRO A 156 12.43 -14.55 -4.15
C PRO A 156 12.54 -14.11 -5.62
N GLY A 157 12.53 -12.80 -5.86
CA GLY A 157 12.88 -12.24 -7.16
C GLY A 157 14.40 -12.19 -7.30
N GLU A 158 14.89 -12.22 -8.54
CA GLU A 158 16.31 -12.02 -8.84
C GLU A 158 16.80 -10.71 -8.18
N PRO A 159 17.90 -10.72 -7.41
CA PRO A 159 18.43 -9.49 -6.84
C PRO A 159 18.87 -8.55 -7.97
N GLU A 160 18.30 -7.35 -7.96
CA GLU A 160 18.71 -6.29 -8.88
C GLU A 160 20.12 -5.85 -8.51
N ARG A 161 21.11 -6.15 -9.37
CA ARG A 161 22.48 -5.62 -9.21
C ARG A 161 22.39 -4.10 -9.20
N SER A 162 22.60 -3.52 -8.03
CA SER A 162 22.74 -2.09 -7.83
C SER A 162 23.83 -1.54 -8.75
N LYS A 163 23.44 -0.86 -9.82
CA LYS A 163 24.32 0.10 -10.51
C LYS A 163 24.18 1.44 -9.81
N SER A 164 24.60 1.53 -8.56
CA SER A 164 24.81 2.82 -7.90
C SER A 164 26.30 3.12 -7.97
N GLN A 165 26.69 3.91 -8.97
CA GLN A 165 28.00 4.53 -9.04
C GLN A 165 27.92 5.81 -8.20
N VAL A 166 28.25 5.73 -6.92
CA VAL A 166 28.43 6.90 -6.06
C VAL A 166 29.87 7.38 -6.26
N PRO A 167 30.12 8.65 -6.64
CA PRO A 167 31.47 9.19 -6.69
C PRO A 167 32.08 9.24 -5.28
N THR A 168 33.25 8.62 -5.08
CA THR A 168 34.03 8.78 -3.84
C THR A 168 34.72 10.13 -3.83
N TRP A 169 34.41 10.97 -2.84
CA TRP A 169 35.16 12.20 -2.56
C TRP A 169 36.25 11.92 -1.52
N PRO A 170 37.48 12.45 -1.67
CA PRO A 170 38.56 12.23 -0.72
C PRO A 170 38.36 13.11 0.52
N VAL A 171 38.52 12.50 1.71
CA VAL A 171 38.74 13.25 2.95
C VAL A 171 40.25 13.45 3.11
N GLY A 172 40.65 14.72 3.27
CA GLY A 172 41.95 15.08 3.83
C GLY A 172 41.93 15.03 5.34
#